data_AF-A0A7C2ADJ6-F1
#
_entry.id   AF-A0A7C2ADJ6-F1
#
_cell.length_a   1.000
_cell.length_b   1.000
_cell.length_c   1.000
_cell.angle_alpha   90.00
_cell.angle_beta   90.00
_cell.angle_gamma   90.00
#
_symmetry.space_group_name_H-M   'P 1'
#
loop_
_entity.id
_entity.type
_entity.pdbx_description
1 polymer ?
#
loop_
_entity_poly.entity_id
_entity_poly.type
_entity_poly.pdbx_seq_one_letter_code
_entity_poly.pdbx_strand_id
1 'polypeptide(L)'
;MEIKELLEFIDLEDERLIKKFGKNTATQQERILSRTVKLTEELGELCNEVLAFNGDQRQEKLDKHDKNNLPFEFADVVITTLLLAKSMGIDIKEALTGKIEKINERYE
;
A
#
# COMPACT_ATOMS: atom_id res chain seq x y z
N MET A 1 -0.38 17.02 1.24
CA MET A 1 0.11 16.30 0.06
C MET A 1 -1.05 16.14 -0.89
N GLU A 2 -0.90 16.61 -2.11
CA GLU A 2 -1.86 16.41 -3.19
C GLU A 2 -1.68 15.01 -3.80
N ILE A 3 -2.75 14.44 -4.37
CA ILE A 3 -2.68 13.12 -5.03
C ILE A 3 -1.64 13.10 -6.15
N LYS A 4 -1.40 14.23 -6.82
CA LYS A 4 -0.37 14.34 -7.86
C LYS A 4 1.03 14.12 -7.27
N GLU A 5 1.34 14.77 -6.16
CA GLU A 5 2.63 14.63 -5.47
C GLU A 5 2.84 13.19 -4.99
N LEU A 6 1.78 12.54 -4.50
CA LEU A 6 1.82 11.13 -4.12
C LEU A 6 2.16 10.23 -5.32
N LEU A 7 1.52 10.41 -6.47
CA LEU A 7 1.81 9.57 -7.64
C LEU A 7 3.21 9.84 -8.21
N GLU A 8 3.69 11.08 -8.18
CA GLU A 8 5.09 11.40 -8.53
C GLU A 8 6.08 10.68 -7.59
N PHE A 9 5.74 10.58 -6.30
CA PHE A 9 6.51 9.77 -5.35
C PHE A 9 6.46 8.27 -5.69
N ILE A 10 5.29 7.73 -6.04
CA ILE A 10 5.15 6.31 -6.43
C ILE A 10 6.00 6.00 -7.67
N ASP A 11 6.07 6.92 -8.62
CA ASP A 11 6.91 6.77 -9.82
C ASP A 11 8.40 6.72 -9.46
N LEU A 12 8.84 7.64 -8.60
CA LEU A 12 10.22 7.66 -8.11
C LEU A 12 10.57 6.41 -7.31
N GLU A 13 9.66 5.93 -6.46
CA GLU A 13 9.89 4.76 -5.63
C GLU A 13 9.88 3.46 -6.45
N ASP A 14 9.02 3.36 -7.46
CA ASP A 14 9.03 2.29 -8.46
C ASP A 14 10.43 2.15 -9.10
N GLU A 15 11.00 3.26 -9.57
CA GLU A 15 12.35 3.31 -10.15
C GLU A 15 13.43 2.92 -9.14
N ARG A 16 13.33 3.39 -7.89
CA ARG A 16 14.29 3.04 -6.82
C ARG A 16 14.27 1.54 -6.52
N LEU A 17 13.08 0.95 -6.41
CA LEU A 17 12.91 -0.48 -6.17
C LEU A 17 13.43 -1.30 -7.36
N ILE A 18 13.14 -0.87 -8.60
CA ILE A 18 13.71 -1.48 -9.82
C ILE A 18 15.24 -1.40 -9.80
N LYS A 19 15.82 -0.25 -9.45
CA LYS A 19 17.28 -0.08 -9.41
C LYS A 19 17.94 -0.90 -8.30
N LYS A 20 17.29 -1.01 -7.14
CA LYS A 20 17.81 -1.71 -5.95
C LYS A 20 17.72 -3.22 -6.10
N PHE A 21 16.58 -3.73 -6.58
CA PHE A 21 16.30 -5.17 -6.62
C PHE A 21 16.27 -5.75 -8.05
N GLY A 22 16.17 -4.90 -9.06
CA GLY A 22 16.07 -5.30 -10.47
C GLY A 22 17.40 -5.41 -11.21
N LYS A 23 18.55 -5.54 -10.52
CA LYS A 23 19.80 -5.90 -11.20
C LYS A 23 19.71 -7.35 -11.71
N ASN A 24 19.37 -7.46 -12.98
CA ASN A 24 19.60 -8.55 -13.96
C ASN A 24 18.52 -9.61 -14.29
N THR A 25 17.37 -9.75 -13.64
CA THR A 25 16.43 -10.83 -14.05
C THR A 25 14.94 -10.67 -13.77
N ALA A 26 14.47 -9.74 -12.93
CA ALA A 26 13.05 -9.70 -12.56
C ALA A 26 12.16 -9.20 -13.72
N THR A 27 11.43 -10.12 -14.34
CA THR A 27 10.36 -9.89 -15.31
C THR A 27 9.25 -9.02 -14.72
N GLN A 28 8.42 -8.40 -15.57
CA GLN A 28 7.23 -7.68 -15.13
C GLN A 28 6.31 -8.57 -14.27
N GLN A 29 6.17 -9.85 -14.63
CA GLN A 29 5.40 -10.81 -13.88
C GLN A 29 5.94 -11.02 -12.46
N GLU A 30 7.25 -11.25 -12.31
CA GLU A 30 7.87 -11.41 -10.98
C GLU A 30 7.72 -10.16 -10.13
N ARG A 31 7.80 -8.97 -10.74
CA ARG A 31 7.58 -7.69 -10.04
C ARG A 31 6.15 -7.57 -9.53
N ILE A 32 5.16 -7.89 -10.36
CA ILE A 32 3.74 -7.89 -9.97
C ILE A 32 3.54 -8.86 -8.79
N LEU A 33 4.03 -10.09 -8.91
CA LEU A 33 3.89 -11.11 -7.86
C LEU A 33 4.58 -10.68 -6.55
N SER A 34 5.79 -10.14 -6.63
CA SER A 34 6.51 -9.63 -5.45
C SER A 34 5.75 -8.49 -4.78
N ARG A 35 5.17 -7.56 -5.54
CA ARG A 35 4.37 -6.45 -4.99
C ARG A 35 3.06 -6.93 -4.38
N THR A 36 2.41 -7.93 -4.96
CA THR A 36 1.22 -8.55 -4.37
C THR A 36 1.54 -9.19 -3.01
N VAL A 37 2.67 -9.89 -2.91
CA VAL A 37 3.12 -10.45 -1.63
C VAL A 37 3.45 -9.34 -0.63
N LYS A 38 4.14 -8.28 -1.06
CA LYS A 38 4.47 -7.14 -0.19
C LYS A 38 3.21 -6.42 0.33
N LEU A 39 2.20 -6.22 -0.51
CA LEU A 39 0.90 -5.68 -0.08
C LEU A 39 0.25 -6.56 1.00
N THR A 40 0.38 -7.88 0.90
CA THR A 40 -0.14 -8.80 1.92
C THR A 40 0.62 -8.67 3.25
N GLU A 41 1.93 -8.42 3.19
CA GLU A 41 2.76 -8.14 4.38
C GLU A 41 2.29 -6.87 5.07
N GLU A 42 2.17 -5.74 4.36
CA GLU A 42 1.72 -4.46 4.95
C GLU A 42 0.30 -4.56 5.52
N LEU A 43 -0.59 -5.30 4.85
CA LEU A 43 -1.93 -5.54 5.39
C LEU A 43 -1.87 -6.32 6.71
N GLY A 44 -0.94 -7.26 6.83
CA GLY A 44 -0.70 -8.00 8.07
C GLY A 44 -0.17 -7.11 9.19
N GLU A 45 0.73 -6.19 8.87
CA GLU A 45 1.28 -5.20 9.82
C GLU A 45 0.18 -4.22 10.28
N LEU A 46 -0.64 -3.71 9.35
CA LEU A 46 -1.84 -2.95 9.69
C LEU A 46 -2.82 -3.74 10.58
N CYS A 47 -3.07 -5.02 10.28
CA CYS A 47 -3.91 -5.87 11.13
C CYS A 47 -3.35 -5.98 12.55
N ASN A 48 -2.03 -6.12 12.69
CA ASN A 48 -1.35 -6.18 13.97
C ASN A 48 -1.56 -4.86 14.76
N GLU A 49 -1.42 -3.70 14.11
CA GLU A 49 -1.67 -2.40 14.73
C GLU A 49 -3.14 -2.18 15.11
N VAL A 50 -4.09 -2.65 14.30
CA VAL A 50 -5.52 -2.61 14.64
C VAL A 50 -5.82 -3.46 15.88
N LEU A 51 -5.23 -4.65 16.00
CA LEU A 51 -5.37 -5.46 17.22
C LEU A 51 -4.77 -4.75 18.44
N ALA A 52 -3.63 -4.09 18.28
CA ALA A 52 -3.00 -3.33 19.37
C ALA A 52 -3.86 -2.13 19.78
N PHE A 53 -4.44 -1.42 18.82
CA PHE A 53 -5.37 -0.31 19.05
C PHE A 53 -6.60 -0.73 19.87
N ASN A 54 -7.16 -1.91 19.57
CA ASN A 54 -8.31 -2.45 20.30
C ASN A 54 -7.95 -3.11 21.64
N GLY A 55 -6.65 -3.26 21.95
CA GLY A 55 -6.19 -3.95 23.15
C GLY A 55 -6.28 -5.48 23.07
N ASP A 56 -6.48 -6.04 21.89
CA ASP A 56 -6.65 -7.49 21.64
C ASP A 56 -5.31 -8.22 21.42
N GLN A 57 -4.18 -7.56 21.72
CA GLN A 57 -2.86 -8.20 21.73
C GLN A 57 -2.45 -8.70 23.13
N ARG A 58 -1.48 -9.61 23.16
CA ARG A 58 -0.83 -10.03 24.43
C ARG A 58 -0.26 -8.81 25.15
N GLN A 59 -0.48 -8.72 26.46
CA GLN A 59 -0.06 -7.58 27.30
C GLN A 59 1.41 -7.18 27.08
N GLU A 60 2.33 -8.15 27.02
CA GLU A 60 3.76 -7.92 26.78
C GLU A 60 4.08 -7.18 25.47
N LYS A 61 3.22 -7.31 24.46
CA LYS A 61 3.32 -6.59 23.19
C LYS A 61 2.72 -5.18 23.28
N LEU A 62 1.59 -5.03 23.99
CA LEU A 62 0.96 -3.74 24.22
C LEU A 62 1.87 -2.80 25.02
N ASP A 63 2.58 -3.31 26.02
CA ASP A 63 3.50 -2.52 26.86
C ASP A 63 4.68 -1.93 26.07
N LYS A 64 4.99 -2.49 24.89
CA LYS A 64 6.06 -2.05 23.98
C LYS A 64 5.54 -1.38 22.71
N HIS A 65 4.22 -1.19 22.62
CA HIS A 65 3.56 -0.71 21.41
C HIS A 65 3.71 0.80 21.27
N ASP A 66 4.17 1.26 20.10
CA ASP A 66 4.14 2.67 19.73
C ASP A 66 2.86 2.97 18.96
N LYS A 67 1.94 3.70 19.59
CA LYS A 67 0.65 4.10 18.98
C LYS A 67 0.81 4.98 17.75
N ASN A 68 2.00 5.55 17.51
CA ASN A 68 2.28 6.32 16.31
C ASN A 68 2.50 5.46 15.06
N ASN A 69 2.58 4.13 15.19
CA ASN A 69 2.77 3.23 14.05
C ASN A 69 1.49 3.06 13.22
N LEU A 70 0.31 3.03 13.85
CA LEU A 70 -0.96 2.79 13.15
C LEU A 70 -1.18 3.71 11.92
N PRO A 71 -0.99 5.05 12.00
CA PRO A 71 -1.09 5.90 10.80
C PRO A 71 -0.10 5.55 9.69
N PHE A 72 1.11 5.09 10.03
CA PHE A 72 2.12 4.69 9.05
C PHE A 72 1.76 3.38 8.37
N GLU A 73 1.23 2.38 9.09
CA GLU A 73 0.78 1.13 8.46
C GLU A 73 -0.38 1.34 7.47
N PHE A 74 -1.28 2.29 7.76
CA PHE A 74 -2.28 2.70 6.77
C PHE A 74 -1.63 3.29 5.51
N ALA A 75 -0.58 4.10 5.68
CA ALA A 75 0.14 4.68 4.56
C ALA A 75 0.89 3.61 3.76
N ASP A 76 1.50 2.62 4.41
CA ASP A 76 2.23 1.54 3.76
C ASP A 76 1.32 0.66 2.89
N VAL A 77 0.10 0.35 3.36
CA VAL A 77 -0.92 -0.33 2.53
C VAL A 77 -1.30 0.51 1.30
N VAL A 78 -1.48 1.82 1.45
CA VAL A 78 -1.79 2.71 0.32
C VAL A 78 -0.63 2.75 -0.67
N ILE A 79 0.60 2.96 -0.21
CA ILE A 79 1.79 3.06 -1.06
C ILE A 79 2.03 1.75 -1.82
N THR A 80 1.98 0.61 -1.14
CA THR A 80 2.19 -0.70 -1.78
C THR A 80 1.10 -1.06 -2.76
N THR A 81 -0.15 -0.67 -2.49
CA THR A 81 -1.27 -0.78 -3.45
C THR A 81 -1.01 0.03 -4.72
N LEU A 82 -0.58 1.29 -4.58
CA LEU A 82 -0.27 2.17 -5.71
C LEU A 82 0.93 1.67 -6.52
N LEU A 83 1.97 1.14 -5.86
CA LEU A 83 3.09 0.48 -6.52
C LEU A 83 2.62 -0.74 -7.31
N LEU A 84 1.72 -1.57 -6.79
CA LEU A 84 1.17 -2.70 -7.53
C LEU A 84 0.39 -2.22 -8.77
N ALA A 85 -0.48 -1.23 -8.61
CA ALA A 85 -1.22 -0.62 -9.72
C ALA A 85 -0.29 -0.10 -10.83
N LYS A 86 0.80 0.59 -10.45
CA LYS A 86 1.86 1.06 -11.36
C LYS A 86 2.49 -0.09 -12.15
N SER A 87 2.86 -1.20 -11.50
CA SER A 87 3.43 -2.38 -12.16
C SER A 87 2.48 -3.04 -13.18
N MET A 88 1.18 -2.92 -12.94
CA MET A 88 0.13 -3.46 -13.80
C MET A 88 -0.32 -2.47 -14.90
N GLY A 89 0.27 -1.27 -14.95
CA GLY A 89 -0.08 -0.24 -15.94
C GLY A 89 -1.46 0.37 -15.74
N ILE A 90 -1.96 0.42 -14.49
CA ILE A 90 -3.28 0.96 -14.17
C ILE A 90 -3.19 2.48 -13.92
N ASP A 91 -4.03 3.25 -14.61
CA ASP A 91 -4.30 4.64 -14.23
C ASP A 91 -5.23 4.65 -13.01
N ILE A 92 -4.63 4.83 -11.83
CA ILE A 92 -5.37 4.80 -10.58
C ILE A 92 -6.31 6.00 -10.42
N LYS A 93 -6.01 7.16 -11.03
CA LYS A 93 -6.88 8.34 -10.94
C LYS A 93 -8.17 8.11 -11.69
N GLU A 94 -8.06 7.61 -12.92
CA GLU A 94 -9.24 7.26 -13.73
C GLU A 94 -10.04 6.14 -13.04
N ALA A 95 -9.37 5.10 -12.55
CA ALA A 95 -10.02 3.99 -11.87
C ALA A 95 -10.76 4.41 -10.58
N LEU A 96 -10.17 5.27 -9.75
CA LEU A 96 -10.81 5.81 -8.56
C LEU A 96 -12.00 6.69 -8.92
N THR A 97 -11.85 7.58 -9.90
CA THR A 97 -12.93 8.49 -10.35
C THR A 97 -14.16 7.69 -10.79
N GLY A 98 -13.98 6.75 -11.73
CA GLY A 98 -15.08 5.94 -12.23
C GLY A 98 -15.66 4.97 -11.18
N LYS A 99 -14.86 4.56 -10.18
CA LYS A 99 -15.37 3.72 -9.08
C LYS A 99 -16.22 4.52 -8.09
N ILE A 100 -15.81 5.76 -7.78
CA ILE A 100 -16.54 6.66 -6.88
C ILE A 100 -17.89 7.04 -7.51
N GLU A 101 -17.92 7.41 -8.79
CA GLU A 101 -19.17 7.70 -9.53
C GLU A 101 -20.16 6.54 -9.41
N LYS A 102 -19.72 5.31 -9.74
CA LYS A 102 -20.53 4.09 -9.61
C LYS A 102 -20.98 3.75 -8.18
N ILE A 103 -20.28 4.24 -7.17
CA ILE A 103 -20.69 4.06 -5.76
C ILE A 103 -21.79 5.08 -5.44
N ASN A 104 -21.63 6.34 -5.86
CA ASN A 104 -22.61 7.40 -5.63
C ASN A 104 -23.94 7.09 -6.31
N GLU A 105 -23.92 6.59 -7.55
CA GLU A 105 -25.12 6.13 -8.29
C GLU A 105 -25.94 5.06 -7.54
N ARG A 106 -25.37 4.33 -6.56
CA ARG A 106 -26.10 3.32 -5.78
C ARG A 106 -26.94 3.91 -4.66
N TYR A 107 -26.65 5.16 -4.28
CA TYR A 107 -27.31 5.86 -3.19
C TYR A 107 -28.21 7.01 -3.68
N GLU A 108 -28.25 7.24 -4.99
CA GLU A 108 -29.25 8.06 -5.69
C GLU A 108 -30.49 7.22 -6.06
#